data_AF-A0A021XCM7-F1
#
_entry.id   AF-A0A021XCM7-F1
#
_cell.length_a   1.000
_cell.length_b   1.000
_cell.length_c   1.000
_cell.angle_alpha   90.00
_cell.angle_beta   90.00
_cell.angle_gamma   90.00
#
_symmetry.space_group_name_H-M   'P 1'
#
loop_
_entity.id
_entity.type
_entity.pdbx_description
1 polymer ?
#
loop_
_entity_poly.entity_id
_entity_poly.type
_entity_poly.pdbx_seq_one_letter_code
_entity_poly.pdbx_strand_id
1 'polypeptide(L)' 'MAGFVVRCEGTGMGLAIVSQVMSTHGGSVGLGDAVGGGLAASLVFPSPQKGIQLECRSNLSPITAYQSY' A
#
# COMPACT_ATOMS: atom_id res chain seq x y z
N MET A 1 25.35 34.78 -8.00
CA MET A 1 23.92 34.92 -7.69
C MET A 1 23.49 33.67 -6.93
N ALA A 2 23.57 33.68 -5.60
CA ALA A 2 23.21 32.53 -4.78
C ALA A 2 21.69 32.54 -4.54
N GLY A 3 21.00 31.46 -4.92
CA GLY A 3 19.57 31.31 -4.69
C GLY A 3 19.26 31.24 -3.20
N PHE A 4 18.23 31.94 -2.77
CA PHE A 4 17.72 31.87 -1.40
C PHE A 4 16.96 30.56 -1.22
N VAL A 5 17.45 29.68 -0.34
CA VAL A 5 16.74 28.46 0.05
C VAL A 5 15.88 28.80 1.27
N VAL A 6 14.56 28.88 1.07
CA VAL A 6 13.59 29.01 2.16
C VAL A 6 13.57 27.68 2.91
N ARG A 7 14.10 27.66 4.13
CA ARG A 7 13.85 26.57 5.07
C ARG A 7 12.55 26.87 5.78
N CYS A 8 11.47 26.20 5.39
CA CYS A 8 10.28 26.13 6.22
C CYS A 8 10.62 25.25 7.42
N GLU A 9 10.48 25.79 8.63
CA GLU A 9 10.68 25.02 9.85
C GLU A 9 9.57 23.96 9.93
N GLY A 10 9.91 22.71 9.61
CA GLY A 10 8.99 21.59 9.74
C GLY A 10 8.94 21.18 11.21
N THR A 11 7.74 20.97 11.75
CA THR A 11 7.52 20.51 13.14
C THR A 11 8.05 19.09 13.42
N GLY A 12 8.69 18.44 12.44
CA GLY A 12 9.09 17.02 12.52
C GLY A 12 7.92 16.03 12.52
N MET A 13 6.67 16.50 12.49
CA MET A 13 5.50 15.64 12.65
C MET A 13 5.20 14.77 11.42
N GLY A 14 5.61 15.19 10.22
CA GLY A 14 5.26 14.48 8.98
C GLY A 14 5.71 13.01 9.00
N LEU A 15 6.98 12.75 9.33
CA LEU A 15 7.49 11.37 9.42
C LEU A 15 6.95 10.61 10.63
N ALA A 16 6.60 11.30 11.73
CA ALA A 16 5.95 10.67 12.88
C ALA A 16 4.56 10.13 12.49
N ILE A 17 3.78 10.90 11.72
CA ILE A 17 2.49 10.45 11.18
C ILE A 17 2.71 9.24 10.25
N VAL A 18 3.67 9.32 9.33
CA VAL A 18 3.97 8.20 8.41
C VAL A 18 4.35 6.93 9.18
N SER A 19 5.20 7.04 10.19
CA SER A 19 5.59 5.90 11.03
C SER A 19 4.40 5.26 11.74
N GLN A 20 3.51 6.08 12.29
CA GLN A 20 2.29 5.62 12.95
C GLN A 20 1.34 4.93 11.98
N VAL A 21 1.11 5.53 10.81
CA VAL A 21 0.28 4.94 9.74
C VAL A 21 0.86 3.61 9.31
N MET A 22 2.15 3.53 9.01
CA MET A 22 2.81 2.29 8.59
C MET A 22 2.72 1.19 9.65
N SER A 23 3.00 1.53 10.91
CA SER A 23 2.88 0.59 12.03
C SER A 23 1.45 0.05 12.17
N THR A 24 0.45 0.91 11.99
CA THR A 24 -0.97 0.52 12.05
C THR A 24 -1.36 -0.48 10.95
N HIS A 25 -0.68 -0.44 9.80
CA HIS A 25 -0.92 -1.34 8.67
C HIS A 25 0.00 -2.57 8.67
N GLY A 26 0.78 -2.79 9.75
CA GLY A 26 1.78 -3.86 9.83
C GLY A 26 2.94 -3.69 8.85
N GLY A 27 3.12 -2.48 8.31
CA GLY A 27 4.18 -2.13 7.38
C GLY A 27 5.39 -1.48 8.06
N SER A 28 6.33 -0.99 7.27
CA SER A 28 7.54 -0.32 7.74
C SER A 28 7.95 0.81 6.80
N VAL A 29 8.61 1.83 7.35
CA VAL A 29 9.17 2.97 6.60
C VAL A 29 10.69 2.95 6.69
N GLY A 30 11.36 3.16 5.56
CA GLY A 30 12.81 3.34 5.45
C GLY A 30 13.14 4.69 4.81
N LEU A 31 14.26 5.27 5.24
CA LEU A 31 14.80 6.52 4.69
C LEU A 31 16.24 6.26 4.25
N GLY A 32 16.62 6.83 3.11
CA GLY A 32 17.97 6.76 2.58
C GLY A 32 18.23 7.88 1.58
N ASP A 33 19.38 7.83 0.93
CA ASP A 33 19.76 8.82 -0.09
C ASP A 33 19.31 8.38 -1.49
N ALA A 34 18.76 9.31 -2.25
CA ALA A 34 18.43 9.08 -3.66
C ALA A 34 19.67 9.19 -4.55
N VAL A 35 19.72 8.43 -5.65
CA VAL A 35 20.74 8.60 -6.68
C VAL A 35 20.59 9.99 -7.28
N GLY A 36 21.63 10.83 -7.17
CA GLY A 36 21.57 12.25 -7.55
C GLY A 36 21.35 13.21 -6.37
N GLY A 37 21.25 12.70 -5.15
CA GLY A 37 21.10 13.48 -3.92
C GLY A 37 19.65 13.70 -3.52
N GLY A 38 19.45 14.12 -2.27
CA GLY A 38 18.12 14.26 -1.66
C GLY A 38 17.65 12.99 -0.96
N LEU A 39 16.39 12.99 -0.52
CA LEU A 39 15.80 11.94 0.32
C LEU A 39 15.05 10.90 -0.53
N ALA A 40 15.42 9.64 -0.38
CA ALA A 40 14.62 8.49 -0.79
C ALA A 40 13.86 7.93 0.40
N ALA A 41 12.53 7.86 0.31
CA ALA A 41 11.68 7.19 1.30
C ALA A 41 11.09 5.92 0.70
N SER A 42 11.15 4.82 1.44
CA SER A 42 10.61 3.51 1.04
C SER A 42 9.56 3.04 2.03
N LEU A 43 8.43 2.55 1.53
CA LEU A 43 7.29 2.09 2.34
C LEU A 43 7.03 0.63 1.98
N VAL A 44 7.11 -0.25 2.97
CA VAL A 44 6.91 -1.69 2.80
C VAL A 44 5.62 -2.08 3.50
N PHE A 45 4.69 -2.65 2.74
CA PHE A 45 3.45 -3.20 3.27
C PHE A 45 3.49 -4.73 3.24
N PRO A 46 2.84 -5.42 4.20
CA PRO A 46 2.66 -6.87 4.11
C PRO A 46 1.86 -7.21 2.85
N SER A 47 2.21 -8.32 2.19
CA SER A 47 1.45 -8.79 1.02
C SER A 47 0.01 -9.06 1.44
N PRO A 48 -1.00 -8.64 0.65
CA PRO A 48 -2.37 -9.06 0.90
C PRO A 48 -2.37 -10.58 0.96
N GLN A 49 -2.90 -11.14 2.06
CA GLN A 49 -3.12 -12.58 2.16
C GLN A 49 -3.88 -12.98 0.90
N LYS A 50 -3.38 -13.98 0.17
CA LYS A 50 -4.05 -14.51 -1.02
C LYS A 50 -5.44 -14.94 -0.58
N GLY A 51 -6.42 -14.05 -0.77
CA GLY A 51 -7.81 -14.32 -0.43
C GLY A 51 -8.20 -15.63 -1.07
N ILE A 52 -9.07 -16.39 -0.40
CA ILE A 52 -9.66 -17.63 -0.90
C ILE A 52 -9.94 -17.41 -2.39
N GLN A 53 -9.19 -18.11 -3.25
CA GLN A 53 -9.51 -18.16 -4.67
C GLN A 53 -10.86 -18.85 -4.72
N LEU A 54 -11.92 -18.05 -4.87
CA LEU A 54 -13.22 -18.52 -5.25
C LEU A 54 -13.05 -19.06 -6.67
N GLU A 55 -12.64 -20.32 -6.75
CA GLU A 55 -12.69 -21.09 -7.99
C GLU A 55 -14.15 -21.05 -8.41
N CYS A 56 -14.46 -20.33 -9.49
CA CYS A 56 -15.76 -20.34 -10.13
C CYS A 56 -16.00 -21.77 -10.62
N ARG A 57 -16.44 -22.67 -9.73
CA ARG A 57 -16.76 -24.06 -10.05
C ARG A 57 -17.88 -24.06 -11.09
N SER A 58 -17.49 -24.16 -12.35
CA SER A 58 -18.34 -24.37 -13.53
C SER A 58 -18.91 -25.78 -13.58
N ASN A 59 -19.46 -26.26 -12.46
CA ASN A 59 -20.25 -27.48 -12.38
C ASN A 59 -21.62 -27.17 -11.76
N LEU A 60 -22.23 -26.06 -12.17
CA LEU A 60 -23.68 -26.03 -12.24
C LEU A 60 -24.04 -27.01 -13.37
N SER A 61 -24.51 -28.20 -13.02
CA SER A 61 -25.32 -28.99 -13.94
C SER A 61 -26.37 -28.05 -14.53
N PRO A 62 -26.65 -28.09 -15.85
CA PRO A 62 -27.84 -27.42 -16.36
C PRO A 62 -28.99 -27.88 -15.46
N ILE A 63 -29.75 -26.92 -14.95
CA ILE A 63 -31.04 -27.16 -14.29
C ILE A 63 -31.98 -27.79 -15.33
N THR A 64 -31.72 -29.04 -15.68
CA THR A 64 -32.60 -29.91 -16.44
C THR A 64 -33.63 -30.40 -15.45
N ALA A 65 -34.72 -29.64 -15.35
CA ALA A 65 -36.10 -30.10 -15.28
C ALA A 65 -36.95 -29.05 -14.56
N TYR A 66 -37.25 -27.96 -15.26
CA TYR A 66 -38.52 -27.26 -15.05
C TYR A 66 -39.38 -27.44 -16.30
N GLN A 67 -39.73 -28.70 -16.57
CA GLN A 67 -40.86 -29.06 -17.42
C GLN A 67 -41.63 -30.16 -16.70
N SER A 68 -42.62 -29.74 -15.91
CA SER A 68 -43.90 -30.43 -15.74
C SER A 68 -44.72 -29.63 -14.73
N TYR A 69 -45.46 -28.62 -15.21
CA TYR A 69 -46.85 -28.27 -14.85
C TYR A 69 -47.35 -27.20 -15.81
#